data_AF-A0A847EGK8-F1
#
_entry.id   AF-A0A847EGK8-F1
#
_cell.length_a   1.000
_cell.length_b   1.000
_cell.length_c   1.000
_cell.angle_alpha   90.00
_cell.angle_beta   90.00
_cell.angle_gamma   90.00
#
_symmetry.space_group_name_H-M   'P 1'
#
loop_
_entity.id
_entity.type
_entity.pdbx_description
1 polymer ?
#
loop_
_entity_poly.entity_id
_entity_poly.type
_entity_poly.pdbx_seq_one_letter_code
_entity_poly.pdbx_strand_id
1 'polypeptide(L)' 'MDTLYFGTAGKPQGMENESTVNAVRKIADLGLGCLEIEFVRGVQMGEGKAADVGAVARELN' A
#
# COMPACT_ATOMS: atom_id res chain seq x y z
N MET A 1 18.72 -13.62 7.35
CA MET A 1 18.48 -13.89 5.93
C MET A 1 17.50 -12.83 5.49
N ASP A 2 17.89 -11.99 4.55
CA ASP A 2 17.09 -10.81 4.21
C ASP A 2 15.91 -11.23 3.33
N THR A 3 14.70 -10.79 3.70
CA THR A 3 13.48 -11.07 2.95
C THR A 3 13.37 -10.11 1.76
N LEU A 4 13.18 -10.64 0.55
CA LEU A 4 12.91 -9.86 -0.65
C LEU A 4 11.41 -9.77 -0.89
N TYR A 5 10.89 -8.55 -1.06
CA TYR A 5 9.47 -8.30 -1.35
C TYR A 5 9.26 -7.91 -2.81
N PHE A 6 8.12 -8.34 -3.38
CA PHE A 6 7.65 -7.97 -4.71
C PHE A 6 6.35 -7.19 -4.61
N GLY A 7 6.18 -6.14 -5.42
CA GLY A 7 5.07 -5.22 -5.30
C GLY A 7 4.94 -4.25 -6.46
N THR A 8 3.91 -3.41 -6.44
CA THR A 8 3.71 -2.38 -7.46
C THR A 8 4.23 -1.03 -7.00
N ALA A 9 4.71 -0.22 -7.95
CA ALA A 9 4.91 1.20 -7.76
C ALA A 9 3.58 1.93 -7.98
N GLY A 10 3.02 2.51 -6.92
CA GLY A 10 1.71 3.14 -6.94
C GLY A 10 0.54 2.14 -7.06
N LYS A 11 -0.62 2.65 -7.47
CA LYS A 11 -1.92 1.94 -7.43
C LYS A 11 -1.90 0.65 -8.28
N PRO A 12 -2.21 -0.53 -7.71
CA PRO A 12 -2.46 -1.75 -8.47
C PRO A 12 -3.64 -1.61 -9.44
N GLN A 13 -3.62 -2.38 -10.54
CA GLN A 13 -4.74 -2.45 -11.47
C GLN A 13 -5.95 -3.18 -10.87
N GLY A 14 -7.17 -2.77 -11.27
CA GLY A 14 -8.41 -3.42 -10.84
C GLY A 14 -8.86 -3.09 -9.42
N MET A 15 -8.44 -1.94 -8.87
CA MET A 15 -9.01 -1.40 -7.64
C MET A 15 -10.34 -0.70 -7.89
N GLU A 16 -11.35 -1.04 -7.09
CA GLU A 16 -12.69 -0.43 -7.17
C GLU A 16 -12.73 0.96 -6.52
N ASN A 17 -11.98 1.17 -5.43
CA ASN A 17 -11.97 2.43 -4.67
C ASN A 17 -10.54 2.95 -4.49
N GLU A 18 -10.27 4.15 -5.01
CA GLU A 18 -8.94 4.75 -4.99
C GLU A 18 -8.56 5.27 -3.59
N SER A 19 -7.82 4.43 -2.86
CA SER A 19 -7.16 4.84 -1.61
C SER A 19 -5.91 3.99 -1.39
N THR A 20 -4.93 4.55 -0.67
CA THR A 20 -3.73 3.80 -0.27
C THR A 20 -4.08 2.58 0.58
N VAL A 21 -5.08 2.68 1.46
CA VAL A 21 -5.55 1.55 2.28
C VAL A 21 -6.06 0.41 1.39
N ASN A 22 -6.89 0.73 0.39
CA ASN A 22 -7.40 -0.27 -0.54
C ASN A 22 -6.31 -0.82 -1.46
N ALA A 23 -5.27 -0.03 -1.77
CA ALA A 23 -4.12 -0.50 -2.51
C ALA A 23 -3.33 -1.56 -1.71
N VAL A 24 -3.15 -1.38 -0.40
CA VAL A 24 -2.54 -2.41 0.46
C VAL A 24 -3.37 -3.69 0.48
N ARG A 25 -4.70 -3.59 0.62
CA ARG A 25 -5.59 -4.76 0.53
C ARG A 25 -5.46 -5.47 -0.81
N LYS A 26 -5.43 -4.70 -1.91
CA LYS A 26 -5.28 -5.26 -3.25
C LYS A 26 -3.92 -5.93 -3.47
N ILE A 27 -2.84 -5.40 -2.89
CA ILE A 27 -1.51 -6.04 -2.92
C ILE A 27 -1.56 -7.42 -2.26
N ALA A 28 -2.18 -7.52 -1.09
CA ALA A 28 -2.36 -8.79 -0.40
C ALA A 28 -3.22 -9.77 -1.22
N ASP A 29 -4.33 -9.31 -1.79
CA ASP A 29 -5.20 -10.13 -2.66
C ASP A 29 -4.48 -10.65 -3.91
N LEU A 30 -3.49 -9.90 -4.43
CA LEU A 30 -2.65 -10.27 -5.56
C LEU A 30 -1.49 -11.21 -5.18
N GLY A 31 -1.31 -11.52 -3.89
CA GLY A 31 -0.18 -12.32 -3.40
C GLY A 31 1.17 -11.58 -3.48
N LEU A 32 1.14 -10.25 -3.51
CA LEU A 32 2.34 -9.40 -3.50
C LEU A 32 2.66 -8.97 -2.06
N GLY A 33 3.93 -8.65 -1.81
CA GLY A 33 4.47 -8.37 -0.48
C GLY A 33 4.77 -6.91 -0.18
N CYS A 34 4.67 -6.00 -1.17
CA CYS A 34 4.87 -4.57 -0.91
C CYS A 34 4.07 -3.65 -1.84
N LEU A 35 3.93 -2.40 -1.40
CA LEU A 35 3.39 -1.27 -2.16
C LEU A 35 4.36 -0.10 -2.00
N GLU A 36 4.86 0.44 -3.10
CA GLU A 36 5.66 1.66 -3.08
C GLU A 36 4.77 2.88 -3.32
N ILE A 37 4.99 3.94 -2.53
CA ILE A 37 4.21 5.18 -2.58
C ILE A 37 5.18 6.35 -2.69
N GLU A 38 4.99 7.18 -3.72
CA GLU A 38 5.77 8.40 -3.92
C GLU A 38 5.05 9.61 -3.31
N PHE A 39 5.79 10.44 -2.57
CA PHE A 39 5.31 11.73 -2.05
C PHE A 39 5.91 12.87 -2.87
N VAL A 40 5.05 13.54 -3.65
CA VAL A 40 5.43 14.65 -4.55
C VAL A 40 4.60 15.91 -4.27
N ARG A 41 4.77 16.96 -5.08
CA ARG A 41 4.01 18.21 -4.94
C ARG A 41 2.50 17.94 -5.07
N GLY A 42 1.77 18.13 -3.97
CA GLY A 42 0.31 17.91 -3.90
C GLY A 42 -0.10 16.48 -3.53
N VAL A 43 0.86 15.56 -3.39
CA VAL A 43 0.62 14.18 -2.93
C VAL A 43 1.30 14.00 -1.58
N GLN A 44 0.49 13.98 -0.53
CA GLN A 44 0.95 13.86 0.85
C GLN A 44 0.07 12.89 1.63
N MET A 45 0.63 12.30 2.68
CA MET A 45 -0.10 11.45 3.62
C MET A 45 0.00 12.06 5.00
N GLY A 46 -1.13 12.52 5.54
CA GLY A 46 -1.21 12.96 6.92
C GLY A 46 -1.07 11.79 7.89
N GLU A 47 -0.70 12.09 9.12
CA GLU A 47 -0.40 11.11 10.18
C GLU A 47 -1.52 10.08 10.38
N GLY A 48 -2.79 10.50 10.46
CA GLY A 48 -3.91 9.57 10.62
C GLY A 48 -4.00 8.55 9.48
N LYS A 49 -3.83 9.00 8.23
CA LYS A 49 -3.84 8.11 7.06
C LYS A 49 -2.63 7.17 7.06
N ALA A 50 -1.47 7.65 7.51
CA ALA A 50 -0.28 6.81 7.66
C ALA A 50 -0.47 5.73 8.73
N ALA A 51 -1.11 6.07 9.85
CA ALA A 51 -1.47 5.12 10.89
C ALA A 51 -2.42 4.04 10.37
N ASP A 52 -3.47 4.42 9.64
CA ASP A 52 -4.44 3.50 9.04
C ASP A 52 -3.77 2.54 8.05
N VAL A 53 -2.95 3.07 7.14
CA VAL A 53 -2.21 2.26 6.16
C VAL A 53 -1.28 1.27 6.86
N GLY A 54 -0.55 1.72 7.89
CA GLY A 54 0.33 0.86 8.66
C GLY A 54 -0.41 -0.20 9.49
N ALA A 55 -1.61 0.11 10.00
CA ALA A 55 -2.44 -0.87 10.70
C ALA A 55 -2.88 -1.98 9.75
N VAL A 56 -3.42 -1.63 8.58
CA VAL A 56 -3.87 -2.59 7.56
C VAL A 56 -2.72 -3.42 7.02
N ALA A 57 -1.55 -2.82 6.78
CA ALA A 57 -0.39 -3.57 6.32
C ALA A 57 0.10 -4.63 7.33
N ARG A 58 -0.06 -4.38 8.63
CA ARG A 58 0.26 -5.35 9.69
C ARG A 58 -0.82 -6.41 9.88
N GLU A 59 -2.08 -6.08 9.60
CA GLU A 59 -3.20 -7.03 9.65
C GLU A 59 -3.07 -8.12 8.56
N LEU A 60 -2.47 -7.77 7.42
CA LEU A 60 -2.44 -8.61 6.21
C LEU A 60 -1.09 -9.33 5.97
N ASN A 61 -0.09 -9.14 6.84
CA ASN A 61 1.20 -9.84 6.80
C ASN A 61 1.34 -10.82 7.97
#